data_AF-A0A2N5KTD8-F1
#
_entry.id   AF-A0A2N5KTD8-F1
#
_cell.length_a   1.000
_cell.length_b   1.000
_cell.length_c   1.000
_cell.angle_alpha   90.00
_cell.angle_beta   90.00
_cell.angle_gamma   90.00
#
_symmetry.space_group_name_H-M   'P 1'
#
loop_
_entity.id
_entity.type
_entity.pdbx_description
1 polymer ?
#
loop_
_entity_poly.entity_id
_entity_poly.type
_entity_poly.pdbx_seq_one_letter_code
_entity_poly.pdbx_strand_id
1 'polypeptide(L)'
;FKDVEKAKGSSRDIYEKFLGYRGEGDFVGMDVARKYLQMSYTRARRYAKYKGGNNSRPLDEPDPEKKSRAAEVFYEKWRLAAEDEEYLRLKEEHRRRNR
;
A
#
# COMPACT_ATOMS: atom_id res chain seq x y z
N PHE A 1 -11.22 8.74 -2.22
CA PHE A 1 -10.05 9.28 -1.49
C PHE A 1 -9.77 10.69 -2.01
N LYS A 2 -10.47 11.70 -1.46
CA LYS A 2 -10.26 13.12 -1.83
C LYS A 2 -9.32 13.84 -0.84
N ASP A 3 -8.74 13.11 0.12
CA ASP A 3 -8.11 13.68 1.30
C ASP A 3 -6.78 12.96 1.59
N VAL A 4 -5.68 13.71 1.49
CA VAL A 4 -4.31 13.23 1.73
C VAL A 4 -4.13 12.83 3.20
N GLU A 5 -4.82 13.50 4.12
CA GLU A 5 -4.72 13.20 5.55
C GLU A 5 -5.30 11.83 5.87
N LYS A 6 -6.41 11.46 5.23
CA LYS A 6 -6.97 10.10 5.34
C LYS A 6 -6.04 9.04 4.76
N ALA A 7 -5.31 9.35 3.68
CA ALA A 7 -4.31 8.45 3.11
C ALA A 7 -3.13 8.25 4.05
N LYS A 8 -2.66 9.31 4.72
CA LYS A 8 -1.59 9.25 5.75
C LYS A 8 -2.00 8.39 6.95
N GLY A 9 -3.21 8.61 7.49
CA GLY A 9 -3.72 7.79 8.59
C GLY A 9 -3.80 6.32 8.17
N SER A 10 -4.45 6.03 7.04
CA SER A 10 -4.63 4.65 6.57
C SER A 10 -3.30 3.96 6.24
N SER A 11 -2.35 4.65 5.60
CA SER A 11 -1.05 4.05 5.27
C SER A 11 -0.22 3.76 6.51
N ARG A 12 -0.29 4.65 7.51
CA ARG A 12 0.33 4.47 8.82
C ARG A 12 -0.24 3.25 9.53
N ASP A 13 -1.55 3.13 9.65
CA ASP A 13 -2.19 2.01 10.35
C ASP A 13 -1.82 0.65 9.73
N ILE A 14 -1.78 0.57 8.40
CA ILE A 14 -1.37 -0.66 7.69
C ILE A 14 0.11 -0.95 7.94
N TYR A 15 0.96 0.07 7.96
CA TYR A 15 2.39 -0.09 8.24
C TYR A 15 2.66 -0.46 9.70
N GLU A 16 1.90 0.07 10.66
CA GLU A 16 1.99 -0.33 12.07
C GLU A 16 1.61 -1.82 12.24
N LYS A 17 0.59 -2.30 11.53
CA LYS A 17 0.29 -3.75 11.48
C LYS A 17 1.45 -4.56 10.91
N PHE A 18 2.08 -4.08 9.84
CA PHE A 18 3.28 -4.73 9.29
C PHE A 18 4.39 -4.84 10.34
N LEU A 19 4.64 -3.77 11.12
CA LEU A 19 5.63 -3.79 12.20
C LEU A 19 5.23 -4.73 13.34
N GLY A 20 3.95 -4.84 13.66
CA GLY A 20 3.43 -5.83 14.61
C GLY A 20 3.76 -7.26 14.17
N TYR A 21 3.40 -7.62 12.94
CA TYR A 21 3.72 -8.93 12.36
C TYR A 21 5.23 -9.17 12.27
N ARG A 22 6.03 -8.12 12.00
CA ARG A 22 7.50 -8.19 12.02
C ARG A 22 8.02 -8.56 13.42
N GLY A 23 7.46 -7.96 14.47
CA GLY A 23 7.82 -8.27 15.86
C GLY A 23 7.46 -9.71 16.26
N GLU A 24 6.40 -10.26 15.68
CA GLU A 24 5.97 -11.65 15.88
C GLU A 24 6.71 -12.66 14.98
N GLY A 25 7.46 -12.19 13.98
CA GLY A 25 8.06 -13.04 12.95
C GLY A 25 7.04 -13.67 11.99
N ASP A 26 5.82 -13.12 11.91
CA ASP A 26 4.76 -13.61 11.03
C ASP A 26 4.92 -13.10 9.60
N PHE A 27 5.61 -13.89 8.78
CA PHE A 27 5.78 -13.60 7.35
C PHE A 27 4.45 -13.40 6.60
N VAL A 28 3.42 -14.18 6.92
CA VAL A 28 2.15 -14.14 6.19
C VAL A 28 1.43 -12.83 6.51
N GLY A 29 1.36 -12.45 7.78
CA GLY A 29 0.84 -11.16 8.22
C GLY A 29 1.59 -9.99 7.57
N MET A 30 2.94 -10.07 7.53
CA MET A 30 3.77 -9.07 6.85
C MET A 30 3.45 -8.95 5.36
N ASP A 31 3.35 -10.07 4.62
CA ASP A 31 3.06 -10.05 3.18
C ASP A 31 1.65 -9.53 2.88
N VAL A 32 0.67 -9.84 3.74
CA VAL A 32 -0.70 -9.32 3.66
C VAL A 32 -0.70 -7.80 3.84
N ALA A 33 -0.08 -7.27 4.90
CA ALA A 33 0.00 -5.83 5.14
C ALA A 33 0.72 -5.09 3.98
N ARG A 34 1.84 -5.64 3.49
CA ARG A 34 2.56 -5.12 2.32
C ARG A 34 1.68 -5.07 1.07
N LYS A 35 0.89 -6.12 0.81
CA LYS A 35 -0.08 -6.15 -0.30
C LYS A 35 -1.18 -5.10 -0.14
N TYR A 36 -1.69 -4.86 1.07
CA TYR A 36 -2.66 -3.80 1.32
C TYR A 36 -2.11 -2.40 1.01
N LEU A 37 -0.84 -2.12 1.31
CA LEU A 37 -0.18 -0.86 0.91
C LEU A 37 -0.11 -0.74 -0.62
N GLN A 38 0.30 -1.81 -1.32
CA GLN A 38 0.37 -1.84 -2.79
C GLN A 38 -1.01 -1.64 -3.44
N MET A 39 -2.04 -2.31 -2.92
CA MET A 39 -3.42 -2.17 -3.39
C MET A 39 -3.94 -0.76 -3.13
N SER A 40 -3.64 -0.16 -1.98
CA SER A 40 -4.07 1.20 -1.63
C SER A 40 -3.41 2.25 -2.53
N TYR A 41 -2.12 2.09 -2.84
CA TYR A 41 -1.43 2.89 -3.86
C TYR A 41 -2.13 2.80 -5.22
N THR A 42 -2.39 1.58 -5.70
CA THR A 42 -3.04 1.35 -6.99
C THR A 42 -4.48 1.92 -7.01
N ARG A 43 -5.21 1.75 -5.90
CA ARG A 43 -6.56 2.26 -5.71
C ARG A 43 -6.57 3.80 -5.71
N ALA A 44 -5.66 4.43 -4.99
CA ALA A 44 -5.50 5.89 -4.97
C ALA A 44 -5.27 6.44 -6.39
N ARG A 45 -4.44 5.76 -7.20
CA ARG A 45 -4.24 6.10 -8.62
C ARG A 45 -5.49 5.85 -9.51
N ARG A 46 -6.32 4.86 -9.20
CA ARG A 46 -7.54 4.54 -10.00
C ARG A 46 -8.70 5.50 -9.74
N TYR A 47 -9.01 5.82 -8.49
CA TYR A 47 -10.07 6.80 -8.14
C TYR A 47 -9.76 8.22 -8.59
N ALA A 48 -8.51 8.45 -9.00
CA ALA A 48 -7.99 9.65 -9.62
C ALA A 48 -8.45 9.83 -11.08
N LYS A 49 -8.77 8.74 -11.80
CA LYS A 49 -9.09 8.76 -13.23
C LYS A 49 -10.61 8.69 -13.53
N TYR A 50 -11.41 8.19 -12.59
CA TYR A 50 -12.83 7.89 -12.80
C TYR A 50 -13.69 8.30 -11.60
N LYS A 51 -14.85 8.93 -11.84
CA LYS A 51 -15.78 9.34 -10.77
C LYS A 51 -16.38 8.08 -10.12
N GLY A 52 -16.19 7.92 -8.80
CA GLY A 52 -16.82 6.84 -8.04
C GLY A 52 -16.34 5.42 -8.33
N GLY A 53 -15.23 5.24 -9.06
CA GLY A 53 -14.72 3.90 -9.39
C GLY A 53 -15.45 3.21 -10.55
N ASN A 54 -16.34 3.91 -11.25
CA ASN A 54 -17.00 3.41 -12.46
C ASN A 54 -16.15 3.73 -13.70
N ASN A 55 -15.66 2.69 -14.40
CA ASN A 55 -14.78 2.82 -15.56
C ASN A 55 -15.46 3.47 -16.79
N SER A 56 -16.78 3.69 -16.75
CA SER A 56 -17.56 4.19 -17.89
C SER A 56 -17.70 5.72 -17.97
N ARG A 57 -17.21 6.48 -16.96
CA ARG A 57 -17.23 7.95 -16.99
C ARG A 57 -15.90 8.54 -16.47
N PRO A 58 -14.98 8.96 -17.35
CA PRO A 58 -13.84 9.77 -16.94
C PRO A 58 -14.35 11.09 -16.30
N LEU A 59 -13.57 11.63 -15.35
CA LEU A 59 -13.85 12.95 -14.76
C LEU A 59 -13.55 14.04 -15.78
N ASP A 60 -14.43 15.05 -15.90
CA ASP A 60 -14.26 16.19 -16.82
C ASP A 60 -12.95 16.97 -16.56
N GLU A 61 -12.49 17.01 -15.31
CA GLU A 61 -11.24 17.67 -14.93
C GLU A 61 -10.41 16.77 -14.01
N PRO A 62 -9.42 16.04 -14.54
CA PRO A 62 -8.48 15.35 -13.70
C PRO A 62 -7.55 16.39 -13.03
N ASP A 63 -7.56 16.49 -11.70
CA ASP A 63 -6.52 17.20 -10.92
C ASP A 63 -5.32 16.26 -10.60
N PRO A 64 -4.29 16.13 -11.47
CA PRO A 64 -3.15 15.22 -11.28
C PRO A 64 -2.34 15.49 -10.00
N GLU A 65 -2.36 16.71 -9.47
CA GLU A 65 -1.37 17.18 -8.49
C GLU A 65 -1.72 16.75 -7.06
N LYS A 66 -3.00 16.87 -6.64
CA LYS A 66 -3.47 16.31 -5.37
C LYS A 66 -3.46 14.76 -5.35
N LYS A 67 -3.42 14.13 -6.53
CA LYS A 67 -3.42 12.66 -6.72
C LYS A 67 -2.04 12.04 -6.51
N SER A 68 -0.98 12.79 -6.83
CA SER A 68 0.40 12.36 -6.57
C SER A 68 0.60 12.15 -5.07
N ARG A 69 0.22 13.14 -4.26
CA ARG A 69 0.50 13.15 -2.82
C ARG A 69 -0.13 11.99 -2.05
N ALA A 70 -1.41 11.66 -2.31
CA ALA A 70 -2.05 10.53 -1.63
C ALA A 70 -1.49 9.17 -2.08
N ALA A 71 -1.16 9.02 -3.36
CA ALA A 71 -0.56 7.80 -3.88
C ALA A 71 0.89 7.63 -3.40
N GLU A 72 1.67 8.71 -3.36
CA GLU A 72 3.03 8.79 -2.82
C GLU A 72 3.09 8.30 -1.37
N VAL A 73 2.14 8.74 -0.53
CA VAL A 73 2.06 8.32 0.87
C VAL A 73 1.93 6.79 1.01
N PHE A 74 1.13 6.13 0.16
CA PHE A 74 1.06 4.66 0.17
C PHE A 74 2.29 4.00 -0.45
N TYR A 75 2.85 4.62 -1.50
CA TYR A 75 4.05 4.13 -2.17
C TYR A 75 5.26 4.11 -1.24
N GLU A 76 5.46 5.17 -0.46
CA GLU A 76 6.53 5.28 0.53
C GLU A 76 6.45 4.16 1.56
N LYS A 77 5.27 3.98 2.19
CA LYS A 77 5.07 2.89 3.16
C LYS A 77 5.22 1.50 2.54
N TRP A 78 4.71 1.32 1.31
CA TRP A 78 4.89 0.07 0.58
C TRP A 78 6.37 -0.23 0.32
N ARG A 79 7.17 0.76 -0.08
CA ARG A 79 8.61 0.62 -0.29
C ARG A 79 9.31 0.22 0.99
N LEU A 80 9.05 0.93 2.10
CA LEU A 80 9.60 0.58 3.41
C LEU A 80 9.29 -0.87 3.81
N ALA A 81 8.06 -1.33 3.61
CA ALA A 81 7.68 -2.71 3.92
C ALA A 81 8.28 -3.74 2.95
N ALA A 82 8.46 -3.38 1.68
CA ALA A 82 9.02 -4.27 0.65
C ALA A 82 10.54 -4.42 0.72
N GLU A 83 11.23 -3.40 1.23
CA GLU A 83 12.69 -3.36 1.40
C GLU A 83 13.13 -3.69 2.83
N ASP A 84 12.19 -4.00 3.73
CA ASP A 84 12.51 -4.42 5.08
C ASP A 84 13.34 -5.71 5.09
N GLU A 85 14.47 -5.68 5.80
CA GLU A 85 15.45 -6.77 5.82
C GLU A 85 14.85 -8.06 6.40
N GLU A 86 14.00 -7.94 7.43
CA GLU A 86 13.35 -9.08 8.09
C GLU A 86 12.32 -9.71 7.15
N TYR A 87 11.54 -8.87 6.46
CA TYR A 87 10.63 -9.34 5.42
C TYR A 87 11.36 -10.11 4.31
N LEU A 88 12.48 -9.58 3.81
CA LEU A 88 13.26 -10.22 2.76
C LEU A 88 13.83 -11.56 3.22
N ARG A 89 14.34 -11.62 4.45
CA ARG A 89 14.83 -12.85 5.08
C ARG A 89 13.75 -13.92 5.18
N LEU A 90 12.62 -13.58 5.79
CA LEU A 90 11.49 -14.50 5.97
C LEU A 90 10.89 -14.94 4.63
N LYS A 91 10.87 -14.05 3.63
CA LYS A 91 10.43 -14.38 2.27
C LYS A 91 11.32 -15.42 1.61
N GLU A 92 12.64 -15.30 1.76
CA GLU A 92 13.57 -16.30 1.26
C GLU A 92 13.38 -17.64 1.97
N GLU A 93 13.31 -17.62 3.29
CA GLU A 93 13.08 -18.82 4.10
C GLU A 93 11.77 -19.53 3.70
N HIS A 94 10.67 -18.77 3.60
CA HIS A 94 9.38 -19.29 3.16
C HIS A 94 9.47 -19.90 1.75
N ARG A 95 10.18 -19.25 0.81
CA ARG A 95 10.41 -19.80 -0.53
C ARG A 95 11.19 -21.11 -0.48
N ARG A 96 12.22 -21.22 0.37
CA ARG A 96 13.02 -22.45 0.50
C ARG A 96 12.21 -23.60 1.09
N ARG A 97 11.35 -23.33 2.07
CA ARG A 97 10.49 -24.34 2.71
C ARG A 97 9.37 -24.86 1.80
N ASN A 98 8.90 -24.05 0.85
CA ASN A 98 7.81 -24.39 -0.08
C ASN A 98 8.31 -24.72 -1.50
N ARG A 99 9.60 -25.04 -1.65
CA ARG A 99 10.20 -25.45 -2.93
C ARG A 99 10.40 -26.95 -2.94
#